data_AF-A0A3Q3IT83-F1
#
_entry.id   AF-A0A3Q3IT83-F1
#
_cell.length_a   1.000
_cell.length_b   1.000
_cell.length_c   1.000
_cell.angle_alpha   90.00
_cell.angle_beta   90.00
_cell.angle_gamma   90.00
#
_symmetry.space_group_name_H-M   'P 1'
#
loop_
_entity.id
_entity.type
_entity.pdbx_description
1 polymer ?
#
loop_
_entity_poly.entity_id
_entity_poly.type
_entity_poly.pdbx_seq_one_letter_code
_entity_poly.pdbx_strand_id
1 'polypeptide(L)' 'MAEDIKAKLENYHTAPFDTRFPNQNQTKNCWVNYVDYHRCQNALTAKGADTTPCEWYRRVYTSLCPMAWINSVIHE' A
#
# COMPACT_ATOMS: atom_id res chain seq x y z
N MET A 1 17.39 0.70 7.66
CA MET A 1 16.27 0.36 6.75
C MET A 1 14.92 0.38 7.48
N ALA A 2 14.74 -0.29 8.63
CA ALA A 2 13.49 -0.23 9.39
C ALA A 2 13.16 1.19 9.94
N GLU A 3 14.18 1.92 10.43
CA GLU A 3 13.99 3.30 10.93
C GLU A 3 13.55 4.29 9.84
N ASP A 4 13.97 4.07 8.59
CA ASP A 4 13.61 4.92 7.45
C ASP A 4 12.14 4.76 7.06
N ILE A 5 11.60 3.53 7.14
CA ILE A 5 10.17 3.26 6.89
C ILE A 5 9.33 3.91 7.99
N LYS A 6 9.73 3.79 9.27
CA LYS A 6 9.00 4.39 10.38
C LYS A 6 8.92 5.91 10.25
N ALA A 7 10.04 6.57 9.95
CA ALA A 7 10.07 8.01 9.71
C ALA A 7 9.19 8.44 8.50
N LYS A 8 9.17 7.63 7.43
CA LYS A 8 8.27 7.86 6.28
C LYS A 8 6.80 7.70 6.63
N LEU A 9 6.46 6.75 7.52
CA LEU A 9 5.09 6.55 7.99
C LEU A 9 4.64 7.68 8.92
N GLU A 10 5.52 8.19 9.77
CA GLU A 10 5.21 9.33 10.66
C GLU A 10 4.94 10.62 9.87
N ASN A 11 5.70 10.86 8.79
CA ASN A 11 5.57 12.05 7.94
C ASN A 11 4.66 11.84 6.71
N TYR A 12 3.86 10.76 6.69
CA TYR A 12 2.99 10.47 5.55
C TYR A 12 1.76 11.37 5.54
N HIS A 13 1.59 12.15 4.46
CA HIS A 13 0.39 12.97 4.23
C HIS A 13 -0.54 12.39 3.16
N THR A 14 0.03 12.02 2.01
CA THR A 14 -0.69 11.44 0.86
C THR A 14 0.26 10.57 0.04
N ALA A 15 -0.27 9.82 -0.91
CA ALA A 15 0.53 9.00 -1.80
C ALA A 15 1.48 9.91 -2.62
N PRO A 16 2.81 9.65 -2.60
CA PRO A 16 3.75 10.44 -3.38
C PRO A 16 3.62 10.12 -4.88
N PHE A 17 4.22 10.97 -5.72
CA PHE A 17 4.34 10.68 -7.14
C PHE A 17 5.16 9.39 -7.37
N ASP A 18 4.59 8.47 -8.15
CA ASP A 18 5.24 7.23 -8.54
C ASP A 18 5.56 7.27 -10.04
N THR A 19 6.86 7.26 -10.36
CA THR A 19 7.37 7.32 -11.74
C THR A 19 6.93 6.13 -12.60
N ARG A 20 6.50 5.02 -11.98
CA ARG A 20 5.94 3.84 -12.67
C ARG A 20 4.52 4.10 -13.19
N PHE A 21 3.82 5.08 -12.61
CA PHE A 21 2.45 5.45 -12.96
C PHE A 21 2.36 6.97 -13.24
N PRO A 22 3.04 7.49 -14.27
CA PRO A 22 3.14 8.94 -14.50
C PRO A 22 1.90 9.55 -15.17
N ASN A 23 1.01 8.72 -15.72
CA ASN A 23 -0.13 9.15 -16.51
C ASN A 23 -1.34 9.49 -15.63
N GLN A 24 -2.31 10.22 -16.18
CA GLN A 24 -3.55 10.57 -15.48
C GLN A 24 -4.36 9.34 -15.01
N ASN A 25 -4.28 8.22 -15.73
CA ASN A 25 -4.94 6.98 -15.32
C ASN A 25 -4.16 6.29 -14.18
N GLN A 26 -4.68 6.40 -12.96
CA GLN A 26 -4.06 5.86 -11.73
C GLN A 26 -4.65 4.51 -11.27
N THR A 27 -5.53 3.89 -12.05
CA THR A 27 -6.17 2.61 -11.69
C THR A 27 -5.15 1.52 -11.36
N LYS A 28 -4.08 1.41 -12.16
CA LYS A 28 -3.01 0.42 -11.93
C LYS A 28 -2.19 0.72 -10.67
N ASN A 29 -2.00 1.98 -10.31
CA ASN A 29 -1.30 2.38 -9.10
C ASN A 29 -2.06 1.93 -7.85
N CYS A 30 -3.36 2.21 -7.81
CA CYS A 30 -4.27 1.72 -6.78
C CYS A 30 -4.21 0.18 -6.67
N TRP A 31 -4.42 -0.54 -7.78
CA TRP A 31 -4.47 -2.00 -7.79
C TRP A 31 -3.15 -2.64 -7.34
N VAL A 32 -2.00 -2.15 -7.82
CA VAL A 32 -0.70 -2.72 -7.46
C VAL A 32 -0.41 -2.55 -5.98
N ASN A 33 -0.63 -1.37 -5.40
CA ASN A 33 -0.39 -1.15 -3.98
C ASN A 33 -1.37 -1.95 -3.09
N TYR A 34 -2.61 -2.13 -3.55
CA TYR A 34 -3.57 -2.99 -2.88
C TYR A 34 -3.07 -4.45 -2.81
N VAL A 35 -2.67 -5.02 -3.95
CA VAL A 35 -2.14 -6.39 -4.01
C VAL A 35 -0.84 -6.53 -3.23
N ASP A 36 0.06 -5.54 -3.30
CA ASP A 36 1.34 -5.55 -2.59
C ASP A 36 1.16 -5.55 -1.08
N TYR A 37 0.18 -4.82 -0.55
CA TYR A 37 -0.16 -4.87 0.88
C TYR A 37 -0.51 -6.30 1.32
N HIS A 38 -1.45 -6.96 0.64
CA HIS A 38 -1.87 -8.31 1.03
C HIS A 38 -0.77 -9.34 0.83
N ARG A 39 0.01 -9.23 -0.25
CA ARG A 39 1.19 -10.10 -0.46
C ARG A 39 2.22 -9.93 0.63
N CYS A 40 2.54 -8.68 0.99
CA CYS A 40 3.47 -8.36 2.06
C CYS A 40 2.96 -8.91 3.40
N GLN A 41 1.69 -8.66 3.73
CA GLN A 41 1.08 -9.12 4.97
C GLN A 41 1.14 -10.64 5.08
N ASN A 42 0.74 -11.35 4.02
CA ASN A 42 0.76 -12.81 3.99
C ASN A 42 2.18 -13.35 4.13
N ALA A 43 3.15 -12.79 3.40
CA ALA A 43 4.53 -13.23 3.43
C ALA A 43 5.22 -13.01 4.79
N LEU A 44 4.95 -11.88 5.46
CA LEU A 44 5.56 -11.57 6.77
C LEU A 44 4.86 -12.30 7.91
N THR A 45 3.54 -12.43 7.86
CA THR A 45 2.77 -13.23 8.83
C THR A 45 3.18 -14.69 8.79
N ALA A 46 3.33 -15.27 7.59
CA ALA A 46 3.80 -16.66 7.43
C ALA A 46 5.21 -16.90 8.00
N LYS A 47 6.04 -15.84 8.09
CA LYS A 47 7.39 -15.88 8.65
C LYS A 47 7.44 -15.49 10.13
N GLY A 48 6.31 -15.11 10.74
CA GLY A 48 6.26 -14.56 12.10
C GLY A 48 7.05 -13.25 12.26
N ALA A 49 7.23 -12.49 11.18
CA ALA A 49 8.02 -11.27 11.15
C ALA A 49 7.16 -10.02 11.34
N ASP A 50 7.82 -8.90 11.67
CA ASP A 50 7.15 -7.59 11.81
C ASP A 50 6.50 -7.16 10.48
N THR A 51 5.22 -6.81 10.55
CA THR A 51 4.40 -6.40 9.39
C THR A 51 4.34 -4.89 9.19
N THR A 52 4.97 -4.11 10.08
CA THR A 52 5.10 -2.65 9.96
C THR A 52 5.57 -2.16 8.58
N PRO A 53 6.48 -2.86 7.85
CA PRO A 53 6.85 -2.45 6.50
C PRO A 53 5.70 -2.46 5.48
N CYS A 54 4.68 -3.31 5.67
CA CYS A 54 3.53 -3.40 4.77
C CYS A 54 2.59 -2.20 4.91
N GLU A 55 2.63 -1.50 6.04
CA GLU A 55 1.78 -0.35 6.35
C GLU A 55 1.92 0.78 5.32
N TRP A 56 3.09 0.91 4.69
CA TRP A 56 3.29 1.86 3.60
C TRP A 56 2.30 1.62 2.45
N TYR A 57 2.20 0.37 1.97
CA TYR A 57 1.28 0.01 0.89
C TYR A 57 -0.17 0.25 1.30
N ARG A 58 -0.50 -0.03 2.57
CA ARG A 58 -1.83 0.23 3.14
C ARG A 58 -2.24 1.68 3.01
N ARG A 59 -1.36 2.59 3.42
CA ARG A 59 -1.60 4.02 3.33
C ARG A 59 -1.72 4.48 1.88
N VAL A 60 -0.84 4.01 0.99
CA VAL A 60 -0.86 4.40 -0.42
C VAL A 60 -2.15 3.97 -1.12
N TYR A 61 -2.55 2.69 -1.04
CA TYR A 61 -3.77 2.26 -1.72
C TYR A 61 -5.02 2.89 -1.10
N THR A 62 -5.04 3.14 0.22
CA THR A 62 -6.17 3.83 0.87
C THR A 62 -6.29 5.29 0.42
N SER A 63 -5.17 5.96 0.09
CA SER A 63 -5.18 7.32 -0.48
C SER A 63 -5.61 7.37 -1.95
N LEU A 64 -5.37 6.31 -2.73
CA LEU A 64 -5.59 6.30 -4.18
C LEU A 64 -6.90 5.61 -4.61
N CYS A 65 -7.29 4.54 -3.92
CA CYS A 65 -8.39 3.69 -4.34
C CYS A 65 -9.74 4.24 -3.88
N PRO A 66 -10.78 4.23 -4.74
CA PRO A 66 -12.14 4.45 -4.31
C PRO A 66 -12.55 3.44 -3.22
N MET A 67 -13.21 3.91 -2.15
CA MET A 67 -13.69 3.03 -1.07
C MET A 67 -14.61 1.91 -1.59
N ALA A 68 -15.38 2.17 -2.65
CA ALA A 68 -16.21 1.17 -3.30
C ALA A 68 -15.37 -0.03 -3.78
N TRP A 69 -14.19 0.21 -4.36
CA TRP A 69 -13.32 -0.86 -4.85
C TRP A 69 -12.67 -1.63 -3.72
N ILE A 70 -12.28 -0.93 -2.65
CA ILE A 70 -11.76 -1.57 -1.44
C ILE A 70 -12.85 -2.48 -0.84
N ASN A 71 -14.09 -2.03 -0.78
CA ASN A 71 -15.15 -2.85 -0.18
C ASN A 71 -15.63 -3.97 -1.12
N SER A 72 -15.60 -3.77 -2.44
CA SER A 72 -16.16 -4.71 -3.42
C SER A 72 -15.18 -5.77 -3.90
N VAL A 73 -13.89 -5.47 -3.98
CA VAL A 73 -12.85 -6.39 -4.51
C VAL A 73 -12.22 -7.22 -3.39
N ILE A 74 -12.51 -6.93 -2.12
CA ILE A 74 -11.78 -7.41 -0.93
C ILE A 74 -12.73 -8.06 0.10
N HIS A 75 -13.73 -8.80 -0.36
CA HIS A 75 -14.57 -9.68 0.46
C HIS A 75 -14.86 -11.02 -0.23
N GLU A 76 -14.04 -11.38 -1.23
CA GLU A 76 -13.94 -12.75 -1.76
C GLU A 76 -12.61 -13.38 -1.35
#